data_AF-A0A8T7GAD3-F1
#
_entry.id   AF-A0A8T7GAD3-F1
#
_cell.length_a   1.000
_cell.length_b   1.000
_cell.length_c   1.000
_cell.angle_alpha   90.00
_cell.angle_beta   90.00
_cell.angle_gamma   90.00
#
_symmetry.space_group_name_H-M   'P 1'
#
loop_
_entity.id
_entity.type
_entity.pdbx_description
1 polymer ?
#
loop_
_entity_poly.entity_id
_entity_poly.type
_entity_poly.pdbx_seq_one_letter_code
_entity_poly.pdbx_strand_id
1 'polypeptide(L)'
;MVEMFNYGVAIQICIAGMAESDSKSNTLLMQLIANSLFTPRQMAIISNQLYRQGRDRKVTSGAYYRQVKQSKDKVTAVLYSMVLLQATNVLKPESVEAISRLAAQLNVILASEGSDILDNSRIDDVMSVTDQLIKRVCNL
;
A
#
# COMPACT_ATOMS: atom_id res chain seq x y z
N MET A 1 18.54 -8.38 0.91
CA MET A 1 18.10 -7.72 -0.35
C MET A 1 17.64 -8.75 -1.39
N VAL A 2 16.79 -9.71 -0.99
CA VAL A 2 16.24 -10.76 -1.89
C VAL A 2 14.77 -11.06 -1.53
N GLU A 3 14.37 -10.81 -0.28
CA GLU A 3 12.97 -10.90 0.17
C GLU A 3 12.12 -9.66 -0.20
N MET A 4 12.22 -9.13 -1.41
CA MET A 4 11.27 -8.12 -1.91
C MET A 4 10.51 -8.62 -3.16
N PHE A 5 10.89 -9.77 -3.69
CA PHE A 5 10.42 -10.27 -4.99
C PHE A 5 9.22 -11.23 -4.92
N ASN A 6 8.87 -11.78 -3.76
CA ASN A 6 7.77 -12.77 -3.63
C ASN A 6 6.44 -12.16 -3.14
N TYR A 7 6.43 -10.88 -2.77
CA TYR A 7 5.34 -10.19 -2.06
C TYR A 7 4.31 -9.58 -3.01
N GLY A 8 4.57 -9.68 -4.30
CA GLY A 8 3.79 -8.94 -5.27
C GLY A 8 2.45 -9.58 -5.64
N VAL A 9 2.34 -10.89 -5.47
CA VAL A 9 1.17 -11.67 -5.91
C VAL A 9 -0.08 -11.34 -5.07
N ALA A 10 0.04 -11.08 -3.77
CA ALA A 10 -1.09 -10.71 -2.91
C ALA A 10 -1.65 -9.30 -3.23
N ILE A 11 -0.76 -8.34 -3.51
CA ILE A 11 -1.13 -6.99 -3.95
C ILE A 11 -1.75 -7.04 -5.37
N GLN A 12 -1.33 -7.96 -6.23
CA GLN A 12 -1.92 -8.16 -7.55
C GLN A 12 -3.39 -8.58 -7.49
N ILE A 13 -3.74 -9.53 -6.62
CA ILE A 13 -5.10 -10.07 -6.58
C ILE A 13 -6.07 -9.01 -6.03
N CYS A 14 -5.67 -8.26 -5.00
CA CYS A 14 -6.51 -7.20 -4.43
C CYS A 14 -6.67 -5.98 -5.36
N ILE A 15 -5.68 -5.66 -6.20
CA ILE A 15 -5.72 -4.46 -7.07
C ILE A 15 -6.32 -4.76 -8.45
N ALA A 16 -6.07 -5.94 -9.03
CA ALA A 16 -6.72 -6.36 -10.27
C ALA A 16 -8.18 -6.80 -10.04
N GLY A 17 -8.52 -7.22 -8.81
CA GLY A 17 -9.84 -7.67 -8.37
C GLY A 17 -10.77 -6.59 -7.79
N MET A 18 -10.47 -5.29 -7.95
CA MET A 18 -11.37 -4.21 -7.46
C MET A 18 -12.76 -4.20 -8.11
N ALA A 19 -13.01 -5.10 -9.08
CA ALA A 19 -14.31 -5.30 -9.70
C ALA A 19 -14.98 -6.65 -9.35
N GLU A 20 -14.34 -7.58 -8.63
CA GLU A 20 -14.88 -8.97 -8.56
C GLU A 20 -14.64 -9.81 -7.29
N SER A 21 -14.26 -9.25 -6.14
CA SER A 21 -14.33 -10.04 -4.88
C SER A 21 -14.68 -9.24 -3.63
N ASP A 22 -15.74 -9.69 -2.94
CA ASP A 22 -16.10 -9.32 -1.55
C ASP A 22 -15.11 -9.93 -0.53
N SER A 23 -13.81 -9.83 -0.79
CA SER A 23 -12.80 -10.33 0.14
C SER A 23 -12.53 -9.28 1.22
N LYS A 24 -12.51 -9.68 2.49
CA LYS A 24 -12.22 -8.78 3.62
C LYS A 24 -10.80 -8.16 3.52
N SER A 25 -9.86 -8.83 2.84
CA SER A 25 -8.54 -8.26 2.48
C SER A 25 -8.64 -7.03 1.56
N ASN A 26 -9.64 -6.99 0.66
CA ASN A 26 -9.92 -5.81 -0.16
C ASN A 26 -10.38 -4.62 0.69
N THR A 27 -11.16 -4.86 1.76
CA THR A 27 -11.59 -3.80 2.69
C THR A 27 -10.42 -3.14 3.39
N LEU A 28 -9.49 -3.95 3.93
CA LEU A 28 -8.29 -3.44 4.60
C LEU A 28 -7.38 -2.66 3.63
N LEU A 29 -7.17 -3.18 2.42
CA LEU A 29 -6.39 -2.45 1.41
C LEU A 29 -7.06 -1.11 1.05
N MET A 30 -8.39 -1.08 0.90
CA MET A 30 -9.12 0.15 0.63
C MET A 30 -9.01 1.18 1.76
N GLN A 31 -9.05 0.74 3.01
CA GLN A 31 -8.83 1.62 4.17
C GLN A 31 -7.40 2.19 4.19
N LEU A 32 -6.39 1.38 3.86
CA LEU A 32 -5.01 1.86 3.75
C LEU A 32 -4.87 2.90 2.61
N ILE A 33 -5.48 2.63 1.45
CA ILE A 33 -5.45 3.55 0.32
C ILE A 33 -6.14 4.87 0.68
N ALA A 34 -7.31 4.81 1.34
CA ALA A 34 -8.07 5.98 1.75
C ALA A 34 -7.30 6.91 2.71
N ASN A 35 -6.43 6.36 3.56
CA ASN A 35 -5.57 7.11 4.47
C ASN A 35 -4.22 7.51 3.85
N SER A 36 -3.97 7.17 2.59
CA SER A 36 -2.71 7.43 1.90
C SER A 36 -2.78 8.64 0.96
N LEU A 37 -1.63 9.09 0.45
CA LEU A 37 -1.57 10.09 -0.60
C LEU A 37 -2.00 9.57 -1.99
N PHE A 38 -2.21 8.26 -2.14
CA PHE A 38 -2.50 7.63 -3.43
C PHE A 38 -3.99 7.37 -3.60
N THR A 39 -4.49 7.58 -4.82
CA THR A 39 -5.85 7.16 -5.19
C THR A 39 -5.87 5.66 -5.55
N PRO A 40 -7.03 4.97 -5.44
CA PRO A 40 -7.15 3.57 -5.90
C PRO A 40 -6.65 3.38 -7.33
N ARG A 41 -6.96 4.32 -8.22
CA ARG A 41 -6.48 4.31 -9.61
C ARG A 41 -4.96 4.44 -9.71
N GLN A 42 -4.34 5.27 -8.90
CA GLN A 42 -2.87 5.39 -8.87
C GLN A 42 -2.22 4.11 -8.37
N MET A 43 -2.79 3.46 -7.36
CA MET A 43 -2.34 2.15 -6.88
C MET A 43 -2.50 1.06 -7.94
N ALA A 44 -3.59 1.06 -8.69
CA ALA A 44 -3.78 0.19 -9.85
C ALA A 44 -2.69 0.37 -10.90
N ILE A 45 -2.36 1.61 -11.22
CA ILE A 45 -1.29 1.92 -12.17
C ILE A 45 0.08 1.46 -11.66
N ILE A 46 0.37 1.68 -10.38
CA ILE A 46 1.63 1.21 -9.76
C ILE A 46 1.74 -0.31 -9.85
N SER A 47 0.67 -1.03 -9.49
CA SER A 47 0.62 -2.50 -9.61
C SER A 47 0.85 -2.94 -11.05
N ASN A 48 0.14 -2.35 -12.02
CA ASN A 48 0.31 -2.70 -13.43
C ASN A 48 1.75 -2.49 -13.93
N GLN A 49 2.42 -1.43 -13.48
CA GLN A 49 3.83 -1.17 -13.80
C GLN A 49 4.77 -2.20 -13.17
N LEU A 50 4.55 -2.57 -11.90
CA LEU A 50 5.39 -3.55 -11.19
C LEU A 50 5.35 -4.93 -11.84
N TYR A 51 4.18 -5.34 -12.33
CA TYR A 51 3.99 -6.69 -12.88
C TYR A 51 3.90 -6.74 -14.39
N ARG A 52 4.18 -5.62 -15.07
CA ARG A 52 4.07 -5.50 -16.53
C ARG A 52 2.69 -5.91 -17.05
N GLN A 53 1.64 -5.69 -16.26
CA GLN A 53 0.28 -5.94 -16.70
C GLN A 53 -0.09 -4.92 -17.78
N GLY A 54 -0.87 -5.39 -18.76
CA GLY A 54 -1.39 -4.56 -19.83
C GLY A 54 -2.22 -3.40 -19.28
N ARG A 55 -2.29 -2.33 -20.06
CA ARG A 55 -3.06 -1.14 -19.71
C ARG A 55 -4.57 -1.38 -19.93
N ASP A 56 -5.41 -0.79 -19.09
CA ASP A 56 -6.88 -0.82 -19.26
C ASP A 56 -7.30 -0.23 -20.61
N ARG A 57 -7.97 -1.05 -21.42
CA ARG A 57 -8.45 -0.70 -22.78
C ARG A 57 -9.41 0.49 -22.80
N LYS A 58 -10.03 0.85 -21.67
CA LYS A 58 -10.96 1.99 -21.54
C LYS A 58 -10.28 3.37 -21.51
N VAL A 59 -8.96 3.44 -21.41
CA VAL A 59 -8.20 4.71 -21.32
C VAL A 59 -7.44 4.95 -22.64
N THR A 60 -7.12 6.20 -22.99
CA THR A 60 -6.28 6.56 -24.18
C THR A 60 -4.79 6.56 -23.85
N SER A 61 -3.90 6.10 -24.74
CA SER A 61 -2.46 5.88 -24.43
C SER A 61 -1.79 7.06 -23.76
N GLY A 62 -2.00 8.27 -24.27
CA GLY A 62 -1.50 9.49 -23.64
C GLY A 62 -2.00 9.70 -22.21
N ALA A 63 -3.29 9.45 -21.93
CA ALA A 63 -3.84 9.61 -20.58
C ALA A 63 -3.26 8.59 -19.58
N TYR A 64 -3.01 7.34 -20.01
CA TYR A 64 -2.38 6.34 -19.14
C TYR A 64 -0.93 6.70 -18.82
N TYR A 65 -0.11 7.04 -19.83
CA TYR A 65 1.28 7.41 -19.57
C TYR A 65 1.42 8.67 -18.70
N ARG A 66 0.49 9.63 -18.82
CA ARG A 66 0.42 10.76 -17.88
C ARG A 66 0.15 10.32 -16.44
N GLN A 67 -0.77 9.38 -16.24
CA GLN A 67 -1.06 8.88 -14.90
C GLN A 67 0.08 8.00 -14.36
N VAL A 68 0.76 7.23 -15.20
CA VAL A 68 2.00 6.53 -14.83
C VAL A 68 3.04 7.53 -14.33
N LYS A 69 3.26 8.62 -15.08
CA LYS A 69 4.19 9.67 -14.68
C LYS A 69 3.78 10.28 -13.33
N GLN A 70 2.52 10.67 -13.18
CA GLN A 70 2.01 11.24 -11.92
C GLN A 70 2.16 10.30 -10.72
N SER A 71 1.88 8.99 -10.91
CA SER A 71 2.10 8.00 -9.85
C SER A 71 3.58 7.88 -9.49
N LYS A 72 4.49 7.87 -10.48
CA LYS A 72 5.94 7.83 -10.25
C LYS A 72 6.42 9.07 -9.50
N ASP A 73 6.04 10.26 -9.97
CA ASP A 73 6.42 11.53 -9.34
C ASP A 73 5.96 11.58 -7.87
N LYS A 74 4.76 11.04 -7.58
CA LYS A 74 4.24 10.95 -6.21
C LYS A 74 5.03 9.96 -5.33
N VAL A 75 5.38 8.78 -5.85
CA VAL A 75 6.26 7.83 -5.14
C VAL A 75 7.60 8.48 -4.83
N THR A 76 8.21 9.14 -5.81
CA THR A 76 9.47 9.87 -5.63
C THR A 76 9.36 10.93 -4.55
N ALA A 77 8.28 11.72 -4.54
CA ALA A 77 8.04 12.74 -3.52
C ALA A 77 7.92 12.14 -2.10
N VAL A 78 7.21 11.02 -1.95
CA VAL A 78 7.11 10.31 -0.66
C VAL A 78 8.49 9.85 -0.17
N LEU A 79 9.31 9.28 -1.06
CA LEU A 79 10.65 8.80 -0.69
C LEU A 79 11.57 9.96 -0.26
N TYR A 80 11.58 11.07 -1.01
CA TYR A 80 12.33 12.26 -0.59
C TYR A 80 11.82 12.83 0.75
N SER A 81 10.50 12.80 0.98
CA SER A 81 9.92 13.27 2.24
C SER A 81 10.34 12.38 3.41
N MET A 82 10.36 11.06 3.24
CA MET A 82 10.84 10.13 4.26
C MET A 82 12.32 10.37 4.61
N VAL A 83 13.17 10.58 3.60
CA VAL A 83 14.59 10.92 3.79
C VAL A 83 14.73 12.23 4.58
N LEU A 84 13.98 13.27 4.21
CA LEU A 84 14.00 14.55 4.90
C LEU A 84 13.56 14.44 6.36
N LEU A 85 12.50 13.69 6.64
CA LEU A 85 11.98 13.49 8.00
C LEU A 85 12.97 12.71 8.88
N GLN A 86 13.70 11.74 8.33
CA GLN A 86 14.77 11.06 9.06
C GLN A 86 15.96 11.97 9.33
N ALA A 87 16.41 12.70 8.30
CA ALA A 87 17.54 13.62 8.43
C ALA A 87 17.29 14.75 9.45
N THR A 88 16.03 15.12 9.66
CA THR A 88 15.60 16.13 10.63
C THR A 88 15.24 15.55 12.01
N ASN A 89 15.47 14.25 12.22
CA ASN A 89 15.16 13.52 13.47
C ASN A 89 13.67 13.54 13.88
N VAL A 90 12.78 13.93 12.96
CA VAL A 90 11.33 13.82 13.14
C VAL A 90 10.90 12.35 13.06
N LEU A 91 11.44 11.63 12.08
CA LEU A 91 11.22 10.19 11.93
C LEU A 91 12.41 9.43 12.53
N LYS A 92 12.26 8.96 13.76
CA LYS A 92 13.32 8.25 14.50
C LYS A 92 13.58 6.83 13.95
N PRO A 93 14.79 6.27 14.11
CA PRO A 93 15.09 4.91 13.65
C PRO A 93 14.12 3.84 14.18
N GLU A 94 13.68 3.95 15.44
CA GLU A 94 12.73 3.02 16.06
C GLU A 94 11.35 3.10 15.39
N SER A 95 10.94 4.28 14.94
CA SER A 95 9.72 4.50 14.18
C SER A 95 9.80 3.84 12.81
N VAL A 96 10.93 3.96 12.12
CA VAL A 96 11.16 3.31 10.81
C VAL A 96 11.11 1.79 10.93
N GLU A 97 11.74 1.24 11.97
CA GLU A 97 11.71 -0.20 12.26
C GLU A 97 10.29 -0.68 12.56
N ALA A 98 9.53 0.08 13.37
CA ALA A 98 8.16 -0.28 13.68
C ALA A 98 7.25 -0.23 12.44
N ILE A 99 7.41 0.77 11.55
CA ILE A 99 6.69 0.83 10.26
C ILE A 99 7.05 -0.40 9.40
N SER A 100 8.32 -0.78 9.35
CA SER A 100 8.78 -1.94 8.57
C SER A 100 8.19 -3.26 9.09
N ARG A 101 8.11 -3.43 10.41
CA ARG A 101 7.45 -4.58 11.03
C ARG A 101 5.95 -4.63 10.75
N LEU A 102 5.25 -3.49 10.82
CA LEU A 102 3.82 -3.44 10.46
C LEU A 102 3.61 -3.81 8.99
N ALA A 103 4.44 -3.29 8.08
CA ALA A 103 4.35 -3.64 6.67
C ALA A 103 4.52 -5.16 6.44
N ALA A 104 5.45 -5.79 7.15
CA ALA A 104 5.62 -7.25 7.09
C ALA A 104 4.39 -8.01 7.61
N GLN A 105 3.78 -7.57 8.71
CA GLN A 105 2.55 -8.17 9.25
C GLN A 105 1.36 -8.00 8.30
N LEU A 106 1.20 -6.81 7.71
CA LEU A 106 0.17 -6.53 6.71
C LEU A 106 0.29 -7.46 5.51
N ASN A 107 1.52 -7.75 5.05
CA ASN A 107 1.74 -8.69 3.96
C ASN A 107 1.24 -10.11 4.27
N VAL A 108 1.48 -10.59 5.50
CA VAL A 108 0.98 -11.91 5.94
C VAL A 108 -0.55 -11.95 5.93
N ILE A 109 -1.19 -10.88 6.41
CA ILE A 109 -2.65 -10.74 6.45
C ILE A 109 -3.21 -10.71 5.02
N LEU A 110 -2.64 -9.88 4.14
CA LEU A 110 -3.09 -9.72 2.76
C LEU A 110 -2.84 -10.96 1.90
N ALA A 111 -1.79 -11.74 2.17
CA ALA A 111 -1.49 -12.97 1.45
C ALA A 111 -2.34 -14.18 1.90
N SER A 112 -3.08 -14.06 3.00
CA SER A 112 -3.95 -15.12 3.53
C SER A 112 -5.29 -15.15 2.79
N GLU A 113 -5.28 -15.45 1.49
CA GLU A 113 -6.50 -15.67 0.72
C GLU A 113 -7.08 -17.06 1.03
N GLY A 114 -8.28 -17.09 1.63
CA GLY A 114 -9.07 -18.30 1.80
C GLY A 114 -9.30 -18.78 3.23
N SER A 115 -8.92 -18.01 4.27
CA SER A 115 -9.34 -18.33 5.63
C SER A 115 -10.56 -17.50 6.02
N ASP A 116 -11.65 -18.17 6.36
CA ASP A 116 -12.86 -17.67 7.05
C ASP A 116 -12.55 -17.03 8.44
N ILE A 117 -11.29 -16.64 8.70
CA ILE A 117 -10.71 -16.28 10.00
C ILE A 117 -10.26 -14.81 10.03
N LEU A 118 -10.36 -14.07 8.92
CA LEU A 118 -10.33 -12.61 8.98
C LEU A 118 -11.75 -12.17 9.31
N ASP A 119 -12.04 -11.80 10.55
CA ASP A 119 -13.27 -11.10 10.91
C ASP A 119 -13.03 -9.59 10.97
N ASN A 120 -14.11 -8.81 10.80
CA ASN A 120 -14.04 -7.35 10.77
C ASN A 120 -13.30 -6.78 12.00
N SER A 121 -13.43 -7.43 13.16
CA SER A 121 -12.69 -7.09 14.37
C SER A 121 -11.17 -7.11 14.17
N ARG A 122 -10.61 -8.09 13.44
CA ARG A 122 -9.18 -8.16 13.16
C ARG A 122 -8.71 -7.06 12.20
N ILE A 123 -9.55 -6.66 11.25
CA ILE A 123 -9.25 -5.54 10.36
C ILE A 123 -9.23 -4.24 11.14
N ASP A 124 -10.24 -4.03 11.98
CA ASP A 124 -10.33 -2.86 12.87
C ASP A 124 -9.14 -2.81 13.84
N ASP A 125 -8.71 -3.95 14.38
CA ASP A 125 -7.53 -4.07 15.22
C ASP A 125 -6.25 -3.67 14.47
N VAL A 126 -6.07 -4.15 13.24
CA VAL A 126 -4.90 -3.83 12.41
C VAL A 126 -4.88 -2.35 12.03
N MET A 127 -6.03 -1.78 11.68
CA MET A 127 -6.16 -0.34 11.41
C MET A 127 -5.89 0.48 12.67
N SER A 128 -6.39 0.06 13.83
CA SER A 128 -6.13 0.70 15.12
C SER A 128 -4.64 0.69 15.48
N VAL A 129 -3.95 -0.45 15.29
CA VAL A 129 -2.50 -0.55 15.50
C VAL A 129 -1.74 0.35 14.53
N THR A 130 -2.16 0.40 13.27
CA THR A 130 -1.58 1.29 12.25
C THR A 130 -1.72 2.75 12.65
N ASP A 131 -2.92 3.18 13.05
CA ASP A 131 -3.20 4.54 13.50
C ASP A 131 -2.43 4.90 14.77
N GLN A 132 -2.34 3.99 15.73
CA GLN A 132 -1.55 4.19 16.95
C GLN A 132 -0.06 4.37 16.61
N LEU A 133 0.46 3.58 15.67
CA LEU A 133 1.85 3.75 15.24
C LEU A 133 2.04 5.12 14.57
N ILE A 134 1.20 5.48 13.61
CA ILE A 134 1.26 6.77 12.93
C ILE A 134 1.20 7.90 13.96
N LYS A 135 0.29 7.85 14.93
CA LYS A 135 0.21 8.84 16.02
C LYS A 135 1.48 8.90 16.86
N ARG A 136 2.10 7.77 17.22
CA ARG A 136 3.38 7.77 17.96
C ARG A 136 4.51 8.43 17.17
N VAL A 137 4.52 8.27 15.86
CA VAL A 137 5.51 8.92 14.97
C VAL A 137 5.21 10.41 14.80
N CYS A 138 3.93 10.77 14.71
CA CYS A 138 3.48 12.15 14.50
C CYS A 138 3.37 12.98 15.78
N ASN A 139 3.47 12.36 16.97
CA ASN A 139 3.58 13.07 18.24
C ASN A 139 4.97 13.71 18.34
N LEU A 140 5.09 14.86 17.66
CA LEU A 140 6.13 15.87 17.87
C LEU A 140 6.14 16.34 19.34
#